data_AF-A0A524MW13-F1
#
_entry.id   AF-A0A524MW13-F1
#
_cell.length_a   1.000
_cell.length_b   1.000
_cell.length_c   1.000
_cell.angle_alpha   90.00
_cell.angle_beta   90.00
_cell.angle_gamma   90.00
#
_symmetry.space_group_name_H-M   'P 1'
#
loop_
_entity.id
_entity.type
_entity.pdbx_description
1 polymer ?
#
loop_
_entity_poly.entity_id
_entity_poly.type
_entity_poly.pdbx_seq_one_letter_code
_entity_poly.pdbx_strand_id
1 'polypeptide(L)'
;MTTRLTRSAAALAAVSLLSLAACSSDGDSAVDSVEETAKAVEQELHDDAVAAYDETKQFLTDAEDDISDVTRGAYDTAVEDFQAIESKLSDAATKTGDEATRAYREVQHDLESFARSADDVLHGVAHDIEEAEQTAWNDLKSGYHTVAAKIDHVIDRLF
;
A
#
# COMPACT_ATOMS: atom_id res chain seq x y z
N MET A 1 16.44 -14.19 -6.30
CA MET A 1 15.78 -12.90 -5.97
C MET A 1 16.30 -11.71 -6.82
N THR A 2 16.80 -11.93 -8.05
CA THR A 2 17.41 -10.87 -8.90
C THR A 2 16.65 -10.60 -10.20
N THR A 3 15.53 -11.28 -10.43
CA THR A 3 14.80 -11.27 -11.70
C THR A 3 13.60 -10.32 -11.75
N ARG A 4 13.07 -9.86 -10.60
CA ARG A 4 11.94 -8.92 -10.56
C ARG A 4 12.39 -7.47 -10.81
N LEU A 5 13.44 -7.02 -10.12
CA LEU A 5 14.03 -5.68 -10.30
C LEU A 5 14.51 -5.39 -11.74
N THR A 6 14.93 -6.41 -12.48
CA THR A 6 15.39 -6.26 -13.86
C THR A 6 14.26 -6.13 -14.88
N ARG A 7 13.04 -6.60 -14.56
CA ARG A 7 11.88 -6.49 -15.46
C ARG A 7 11.23 -5.11 -15.39
N SER A 8 11.03 -4.55 -14.21
CA SER A 8 10.41 -3.22 -14.04
C SER A 8 11.31 -2.09 -14.57
N ALA A 9 12.63 -2.24 -14.46
CA ALA A 9 13.60 -1.31 -15.04
C ALA A 9 13.63 -1.35 -16.58
N ALA A 10 13.48 -2.54 -17.17
CA ALA A 10 13.42 -2.71 -18.62
C ALA A 10 12.12 -2.16 -19.21
N ALA A 11 10.98 -2.32 -18.50
CA ALA A 11 9.68 -1.79 -18.92
C ALA A 11 9.68 -0.24 -18.93
N LEU A 12 10.24 0.40 -17.90
CA LEU A 12 10.39 1.87 -17.87
C LEU A 12 11.31 2.42 -18.94
N ALA A 13 12.43 1.73 -19.20
CA ALA A 13 13.36 2.10 -20.24
C ALA A 13 12.69 1.99 -21.62
N ALA A 14 11.81 1.01 -21.82
CA ALA A 14 11.02 0.89 -23.04
C ALA A 14 10.00 2.04 -23.18
N VAL A 15 9.29 2.42 -22.12
CA VAL A 15 8.36 3.56 -22.12
C VAL A 15 9.08 4.89 -22.42
N SER A 16 10.23 5.13 -21.78
CA SER A 16 11.02 6.36 -21.96
C SER A 16 11.71 6.44 -23.32
N LEU A 17 12.13 5.31 -23.90
CA LEU A 17 12.78 5.29 -25.22
C LEU A 17 11.77 5.38 -26.38
N LEU A 18 10.50 5.02 -26.18
CA LEU A 18 9.49 5.01 -27.26
C LEU A 18 8.70 6.32 -27.41
N SER A 19 8.63 7.20 -26.40
CA SER A 19 8.14 8.57 -26.62
C SER A 19 8.97 9.32 -27.67
N LEU A 20 10.21 8.88 -27.92
CA LEU A 20 11.06 9.39 -28.99
C LEU A 20 10.80 8.74 -30.36
N ALA A 21 10.16 7.57 -30.41
CA ALA A 21 9.89 6.79 -31.63
C ALA A 21 8.48 7.00 -32.21
N ALA A 22 7.57 7.63 -31.46
CA ALA A 22 6.21 7.96 -31.92
C ALA A 22 6.15 8.99 -33.07
N CYS A 23 7.29 9.44 -33.61
CA CYS A 23 7.36 10.33 -34.78
C CYS A 23 7.39 9.60 -36.13
N SER A 24 7.27 8.27 -36.19
CA SER A 24 7.30 7.49 -37.43
C SER A 24 6.14 6.51 -37.58
N SER A 25 5.03 7.01 -38.16
CA SER A 25 4.13 6.40 -39.16
C SER A 25 3.58 4.96 -39.06
N ASP A 26 3.75 4.22 -37.97
CA ASP A 26 3.06 2.93 -37.70
C ASP A 26 2.43 2.92 -36.29
N GLY A 27 1.72 4.01 -35.97
CA GLY A 27 1.44 4.46 -34.61
C GLY A 27 0.35 3.76 -33.79
N ASP A 28 -0.28 2.70 -34.27
CA ASP A 28 -1.43 2.04 -33.59
C ASP A 28 -0.99 0.82 -32.75
N SER A 29 -0.10 -0.03 -33.27
CA SER A 29 0.36 -1.24 -32.58
C SER A 29 1.41 -0.96 -31.49
N ALA A 30 2.16 0.12 -31.63
CA ALA A 30 3.15 0.56 -30.64
C ALA A 30 2.51 1.21 -29.41
N VAL A 31 1.37 1.91 -29.59
CA VAL A 31 0.64 2.53 -28.48
C VAL A 31 -0.15 1.49 -27.67
N ASP A 32 -0.78 0.52 -28.34
CA ASP A 32 -1.47 -0.59 -27.67
C ASP A 32 -0.50 -1.40 -26.79
N SER A 33 0.71 -1.67 -27.29
CA SER A 33 1.74 -2.41 -26.54
C SER A 33 2.27 -1.64 -25.32
N VAL A 34 2.31 -0.30 -25.40
CA VAL A 34 2.71 0.57 -24.29
C VAL A 34 1.60 0.63 -23.24
N GLU A 35 0.34 0.75 -23.66
CA GLU A 35 -0.82 0.74 -22.76
C GLU A 35 -0.93 -0.59 -22.00
N GLU A 36 -0.71 -1.73 -22.66
CA GLU A 36 -0.69 -3.05 -22.03
C GLU A 36 0.46 -3.18 -21.01
N THR A 37 1.64 -2.66 -21.34
CA THR A 37 2.80 -2.66 -20.43
C THR A 37 2.56 -1.75 -19.22
N ALA A 38 1.95 -0.59 -19.41
CA ALA A 38 1.60 0.33 -18.32
C ALA A 38 0.61 -0.34 -17.36
N LYS A 39 -0.48 -0.93 -17.88
CA LYS A 39 -1.46 -1.67 -17.07
C LYS A 39 -0.83 -2.82 -16.28
N ALA A 40 0.12 -3.55 -16.89
CA ALA A 40 0.82 -4.63 -16.21
C ALA A 40 1.69 -4.13 -15.04
N VAL A 41 2.34 -2.97 -15.19
CA VAL A 41 3.13 -2.34 -14.11
C VAL A 41 2.21 -1.81 -13.01
N GLU A 42 1.10 -1.16 -13.37
CA GLU A 42 0.09 -0.68 -12.41
C GLU A 42 -0.46 -1.84 -11.58
N GLN A 43 -0.74 -2.97 -12.23
CA GLN A 43 -1.26 -4.16 -11.56
C GLN A 43 -0.22 -4.84 -10.66
N GLU A 44 1.06 -4.92 -11.07
CA GLU A 44 2.13 -5.44 -10.21
C GLU A 44 2.33 -4.58 -8.95
N LEU A 45 2.24 -3.25 -9.10
CA LEU A 45 2.33 -2.31 -7.97
C LEU A 45 1.15 -2.45 -7.02
N HIS A 46 -0.06 -2.63 -7.57
CA HIS A 46 -1.25 -2.91 -6.78
C HIS A 46 -1.12 -4.21 -5.98
N ASP A 47 -0.71 -5.31 -6.63
CA ASP A 47 -0.53 -6.61 -5.98
C ASP A 47 0.47 -6.52 -4.82
N ASP A 48 1.53 -5.74 -4.98
CA ASP A 48 2.53 -5.47 -3.94
C ASP A 48 1.94 -4.70 -2.74
N ALA A 49 1.02 -3.76 -2.98
CA ALA A 49 0.32 -3.02 -1.93
C ALA A 49 -0.71 -3.89 -1.19
N VAL A 50 -1.44 -4.73 -1.92
CA VAL A 50 -2.38 -5.72 -1.34
C VAL A 50 -1.64 -6.74 -0.50
N ALA A 51 -0.49 -7.25 -0.97
CA ALA A 51 0.31 -8.20 -0.19
C ALA A 51 0.78 -7.60 1.14
N ALA A 52 1.23 -6.35 1.14
CA ALA A 52 1.61 -5.65 2.37
C ALA A 52 0.41 -5.43 3.31
N TYR A 53 -0.76 -5.12 2.74
CA TYR A 53 -2.01 -4.99 3.49
C TYR A 53 -2.39 -6.31 4.17
N ASP A 54 -2.40 -7.42 3.42
CA ASP A 54 -2.73 -8.74 3.93
C ASP A 54 -1.77 -9.20 5.04
N GLU A 55 -0.47 -8.94 4.87
CA GLU A 55 0.54 -9.23 5.89
C GLU A 55 0.25 -8.46 7.19
N THR A 56 -0.07 -7.16 7.08
CA THR A 56 -0.43 -6.32 8.24
C THR A 56 -1.74 -6.76 8.89
N LYS A 57 -2.73 -7.18 8.11
CA LYS A 57 -4.00 -7.73 8.61
C LYS A 57 -3.77 -9.02 9.40
N GLN A 58 -2.86 -9.87 8.92
CA GLN A 58 -2.48 -11.08 9.64
C GLN A 58 -1.80 -10.74 10.96
N PHE A 59 -0.87 -9.78 10.98
CA PHE A 59 -0.22 -9.32 12.22
C PHE A 59 -1.21 -8.78 13.24
N LEU A 60 -2.19 -7.98 12.80
CA LEU A 60 -3.30 -7.57 13.67
C LEU A 60 -3.93 -8.80 14.33
N THR A 61 -4.39 -9.75 13.51
CA THR A 61 -5.06 -10.97 14.01
C THR A 61 -4.19 -11.73 15.02
N ASP A 62 -2.88 -11.86 14.78
CA ASP A 62 -1.96 -12.58 15.67
C ASP A 62 -1.66 -11.79 16.96
N ALA A 63 -1.63 -10.47 16.88
CA ALA A 63 -1.37 -9.57 18.01
C ALA A 63 -2.55 -9.49 18.98
N GLU A 64 -3.76 -9.91 18.58
CA GLU A 64 -4.98 -9.81 19.38
C GLU A 64 -4.84 -10.41 20.78
N ASP A 65 -4.14 -11.54 20.90
CA ASP A 65 -3.95 -12.25 22.17
C ASP A 65 -3.00 -11.53 23.14
N ASP A 66 -2.15 -10.62 22.65
CA ASP A 66 -1.20 -9.84 23.44
C ASP A 66 -1.76 -8.47 23.86
N ILE A 67 -2.99 -8.13 23.44
CA ILE A 67 -3.66 -6.87 23.76
C ILE A 67 -4.38 -6.98 25.11
N SER A 68 -4.04 -6.06 26.03
CA SER A 68 -4.71 -6.00 27.33
C SER A 68 -6.11 -5.39 27.22
N ASP A 69 -6.95 -5.65 28.23
CA ASP A 69 -8.26 -5.00 28.38
C ASP A 69 -8.16 -3.46 28.40
N VAL A 70 -7.00 -2.89 28.78
CA VAL A 70 -6.76 -1.44 28.84
C VAL A 70 -6.73 -0.84 27.44
N THR A 71 -6.14 -1.51 26.46
CA THR A 71 -6.03 -1.00 25.08
C THR A 71 -6.93 -1.70 24.07
N ARG A 72 -7.68 -2.74 24.48
CA ARG A 72 -8.62 -3.52 23.65
C ARG A 72 -9.50 -2.65 22.75
N GLY A 73 -10.18 -1.64 23.29
CA GLY A 73 -11.07 -0.79 22.48
C GLY A 73 -10.35 0.05 21.43
N ALA A 74 -9.12 0.45 21.70
CA ALA A 74 -8.28 1.15 20.74
C ALA A 74 -7.75 0.21 19.65
N TYR A 75 -7.35 -1.00 20.04
CA TYR A 75 -6.97 -2.05 19.12
C TYR A 75 -8.15 -2.43 18.18
N ASP A 76 -9.36 -2.61 18.72
CA ASP A 76 -10.56 -2.91 17.93
C ASP A 76 -10.83 -1.79 16.91
N THR A 77 -10.70 -0.52 17.32
CA THR A 77 -10.86 0.64 16.43
C THR A 77 -9.81 0.62 15.32
N ALA A 78 -8.54 0.35 15.66
CA ALA A 78 -7.47 0.22 14.69
C ALA A 78 -7.76 -0.90 13.68
N VAL A 79 -8.19 -2.08 14.13
CA VAL A 79 -8.58 -3.18 13.24
C VAL A 79 -9.72 -2.77 12.30
N GLU A 80 -10.75 -2.10 12.79
CA GLU A 80 -11.87 -1.61 11.98
C GLU A 80 -11.43 -0.60 10.92
N ASP A 81 -10.62 0.39 11.31
CA ASP A 81 -10.05 1.39 10.40
C ASP A 81 -9.17 0.73 9.32
N PHE A 82 -8.37 -0.26 9.72
CA PHE A 82 -7.55 -1.02 8.78
C PHE A 82 -8.40 -1.84 7.81
N GLN A 83 -9.44 -2.53 8.29
CA GLN A 83 -10.36 -3.28 7.42
C GLN A 83 -11.11 -2.38 6.43
N ALA A 84 -11.40 -1.13 6.79
CA ALA A 84 -12.02 -0.17 5.87
C ALA A 84 -11.10 0.19 4.68
N ILE A 85 -9.77 0.08 4.85
CA ILE A 85 -8.79 0.33 3.79
C ILE A 85 -8.87 -0.76 2.70
N GLU A 86 -9.19 -2.01 3.04
CA GLU A 86 -9.29 -3.13 2.08
C GLU A 86 -10.19 -2.81 0.89
N SER A 87 -11.38 -2.31 1.18
CA SER A 87 -12.38 -1.98 0.16
C SER A 87 -11.91 -0.84 -0.74
N LYS A 88 -11.19 0.14 -0.19
CA LYS A 88 -10.68 1.29 -0.94
C LYS A 88 -9.47 0.90 -1.80
N LEU A 89 -8.62 0.01 -1.27
CA LEU A 89 -7.48 -0.54 -1.99
C LEU A 89 -7.94 -1.37 -3.20
N SER A 90 -8.96 -2.21 -3.01
CA SER A 90 -9.57 -2.98 -4.09
C SER A 90 -10.24 -2.08 -5.14
N ASP A 91 -10.95 -1.03 -4.71
CA ASP A 91 -11.56 -0.06 -5.63
C ASP A 91 -10.50 0.71 -6.43
N ALA A 92 -9.40 1.14 -5.79
CA ALA A 92 -8.26 1.79 -6.44
C ALA A 92 -7.64 0.93 -7.54
N ALA A 93 -7.59 -0.40 -7.34
CA ALA A 93 -7.09 -1.37 -8.31
C ALA A 93 -7.85 -1.38 -9.64
N THR A 94 -9.13 -1.04 -9.60
CA THR A 94 -10.02 -1.10 -10.77
C THR A 94 -10.00 0.19 -11.59
N LYS A 95 -9.36 1.24 -11.06
CA LYS A 95 -9.23 2.56 -11.67
C LYS A 95 -7.91 2.67 -12.42
N THR A 96 -7.81 3.67 -13.30
CA THR A 96 -6.57 3.97 -14.03
C THR A 96 -6.26 5.47 -14.03
N GLY A 97 -5.00 5.83 -14.28
CA GLY A 97 -4.54 7.21 -14.39
C GLY A 97 -4.87 8.08 -13.17
N ASP A 98 -5.48 9.25 -13.41
CA ASP A 98 -5.81 10.22 -12.36
C ASP A 98 -6.82 9.68 -11.32
N GLU A 99 -7.71 8.77 -11.72
CA GLU A 99 -8.69 8.19 -10.80
C GLU A 99 -8.04 7.18 -9.85
N ALA A 100 -7.14 6.34 -10.38
CA ALA A 100 -6.32 5.44 -9.55
C ALA A 100 -5.51 6.24 -8.55
N THR A 101 -4.85 7.30 -9.01
CA THR A 101 -4.08 8.20 -8.15
C THR A 101 -4.90 8.76 -7.00
N ARG A 102 -6.09 9.31 -7.29
CA ARG A 102 -6.95 9.88 -6.25
C ARG A 102 -7.36 8.82 -5.24
N ALA A 103 -7.71 7.62 -5.71
CA ALA A 103 -8.08 6.51 -4.84
C ALA A 103 -6.90 6.05 -3.96
N TYR A 104 -5.69 5.93 -4.50
CA TYR A 104 -4.50 5.60 -3.70
C TYR A 104 -4.14 6.69 -2.68
N ARG A 105 -4.34 7.98 -3.01
CA ARG A 105 -4.18 9.08 -2.05
C ARG A 105 -5.23 9.06 -0.93
N GLU A 106 -6.45 8.65 -1.23
CA GLU A 106 -7.48 8.43 -0.20
C GLU A 106 -7.07 7.29 0.74
N VAL A 107 -6.60 6.17 0.19
CA VAL A 107 -6.04 5.05 0.98
C VAL A 107 -4.89 5.52 1.87
N GLN A 108 -3.96 6.31 1.32
CA GLN A 108 -2.84 6.88 2.08
C GLN A 108 -3.31 7.78 3.23
N HIS A 109 -4.33 8.60 3.02
CA HIS A 109 -4.87 9.46 4.06
C HIS A 109 -5.53 8.66 5.20
N ASP A 110 -6.26 7.60 4.89
CA ASP A 110 -6.86 6.73 5.92
C ASP A 110 -5.78 6.00 6.72
N LEU A 111 -4.77 5.51 6.01
CA LEU A 111 -3.55 4.93 6.55
C LEU A 111 -2.92 5.91 7.57
N GLU A 112 -2.70 7.18 7.22
CA GLU A 112 -2.16 8.17 8.15
C GLU A 112 -3.05 8.40 9.38
N SER A 113 -4.37 8.39 9.21
CA SER A 113 -5.32 8.55 10.31
C SER A 113 -5.23 7.37 11.28
N PHE A 114 -5.18 6.15 10.76
CA PHE A 114 -4.96 4.93 11.53
C PHE A 114 -3.66 5.02 12.34
N ALA A 115 -2.56 5.45 11.73
CA ALA A 115 -1.26 5.51 12.39
C ALA A 115 -1.22 6.51 13.55
N ARG A 116 -1.91 7.64 13.41
CA ARG A 116 -2.08 8.61 14.51
C ARG A 116 -2.90 8.01 15.65
N SER A 117 -3.96 7.28 15.34
CA SER A 117 -4.78 6.59 16.34
C SER A 117 -3.95 5.58 17.13
N ALA A 118 -3.14 4.75 16.46
CA ALA A 118 -2.25 3.79 17.11
C ALA A 118 -1.15 4.48 17.97
N ASP A 119 -0.58 5.59 17.51
CA ASP A 119 0.44 6.36 18.24
C ASP A 119 -0.14 7.04 19.49
N ASP A 120 -1.35 7.62 19.39
CA ASP A 120 -2.06 8.25 20.50
C ASP A 120 -2.34 7.24 21.63
N VAL A 121 -2.67 6.00 21.26
CA VAL A 121 -2.92 4.91 22.21
C VAL A 121 -1.64 4.53 22.92
N LEU A 122 -0.58 4.23 22.16
CA LEU A 122 0.74 3.94 22.70
C LEU A 122 1.22 5.04 23.65
N HIS A 123 1.08 6.31 23.28
CA HIS A 123 1.47 7.41 24.15
C HIS A 123 0.60 7.55 25.40
N GLY A 124 -0.70 7.25 25.31
CA GLY A 124 -1.64 7.35 26.41
C GLY A 124 -1.48 6.26 27.47
N VAL A 125 -1.01 5.08 27.06
CA VAL A 125 -0.95 3.87 27.91
C VAL A 125 0.45 3.28 28.04
N ALA A 126 1.49 3.89 27.46
CA ALA A 126 2.87 3.37 27.41
C ALA A 126 3.46 2.95 28.77
N HIS A 127 3.01 3.55 29.87
CA HIS A 127 3.48 3.20 31.21
C HIS A 127 2.72 2.01 31.83
N ASP A 128 1.52 1.71 31.31
CA ASP A 128 0.56 0.79 31.91
C ASP A 128 0.44 -0.53 31.12
N ILE A 129 1.14 -0.66 29.98
CA ILE A 129 1.14 -1.86 29.12
C ILE A 129 2.38 -2.72 29.31
N GLU A 130 2.19 -4.03 29.14
CA GLU A 130 3.26 -5.02 29.25
C GLU A 130 4.15 -5.06 27.99
N GLU A 131 5.32 -5.71 28.08
CA GLU A 131 6.30 -5.77 26.97
C GLU A 131 5.74 -6.46 25.71
N ALA A 132 4.89 -7.48 25.87
CA ALA A 132 4.22 -8.16 24.76
C ALA A 132 3.25 -7.21 24.03
N GLU A 133 2.43 -6.48 24.78
CA GLU A 133 1.50 -5.48 24.23
C GLU A 133 2.24 -4.33 23.54
N GLN A 134 3.35 -3.85 24.11
CA GLN A 134 4.19 -2.85 23.48
C GLN A 134 4.81 -3.36 22.17
N THR A 135 5.16 -4.64 22.10
CA THR A 135 5.66 -5.28 20.87
C THR A 135 4.55 -5.36 19.82
N ALA A 136 3.36 -5.82 20.19
CA ALA A 136 2.18 -5.86 19.32
C ALA A 136 1.87 -4.49 18.69
N TRP A 137 1.87 -3.43 19.48
CA TRP A 137 1.65 -2.07 18.98
C TRP A 137 2.78 -1.56 18.07
N ASN A 138 4.04 -1.91 18.35
CA ASN A 138 5.16 -1.55 17.49
C ASN A 138 5.11 -2.30 16.14
N ASP A 139 4.75 -3.58 16.18
CA ASP A 139 4.58 -4.39 14.98
C ASP A 139 3.42 -3.88 14.13
N LEU A 140 2.33 -3.46 14.76
CA LEU A 140 1.21 -2.81 14.09
C LEU A 140 1.64 -1.53 13.36
N LYS A 141 2.42 -0.67 14.04
CA LYS A 141 2.99 0.55 13.46
C LYS A 141 3.92 0.24 12.29
N SER A 142 4.71 -0.82 12.39
CA SER A 142 5.61 -1.28 11.32
C SER A 142 4.86 -1.80 10.09
N GLY A 143 3.82 -2.62 10.30
CA GLY A 143 2.95 -3.12 9.23
C GLY A 143 2.29 -1.97 8.48
N TYR A 144 1.70 -1.02 9.21
CA TYR A 144 1.18 0.21 8.65
C TYR A 144 2.19 0.94 7.74
N HIS A 145 3.41 1.21 8.24
CA HIS A 145 4.43 1.92 7.46
C HIS A 145 4.81 1.16 6.19
N THR A 146 4.75 -0.16 6.23
CA THR A 146 5.00 -1.02 5.07
C THR A 146 3.92 -0.83 4.01
N VAL A 147 2.64 -0.85 4.39
CA VAL A 147 1.54 -0.59 3.46
C VAL A 147 1.64 0.81 2.87
N ALA A 148 1.83 1.83 3.70
CA ALA A 148 1.96 3.23 3.25
C ALA A 148 3.11 3.40 2.24
N ALA A 149 4.27 2.80 2.50
CA ALA A 149 5.41 2.86 1.59
C ALA A 149 5.12 2.18 0.23
N LYS A 150 4.32 1.10 0.21
CA LYS A 150 3.89 0.46 -1.04
C LYS A 150 2.90 1.33 -1.81
N ILE A 151 1.97 1.98 -1.13
CA ILE A 151 1.02 2.92 -1.74
C ILE A 151 1.75 4.13 -2.32
N ASP A 152 2.70 4.72 -1.59
CA ASP A 152 3.56 5.79 -2.11
C ASP A 152 4.29 5.35 -3.38
N HIS A 153 4.84 4.13 -3.39
CA HIS A 153 5.50 3.58 -4.57
C HIS A 153 4.51 3.36 -5.74
N VAL A 154 3.25 3.00 -5.49
CA VAL A 154 2.23 2.93 -6.54
C VAL A 154 1.99 4.34 -7.13
N ILE A 155 1.79 5.34 -6.26
CA ILE A 155 1.51 6.72 -6.67
C ILE A 155 2.69 7.30 -7.47
N ASP A 156 3.93 7.17 -6.99
CA ASP A 156 5.14 7.69 -7.64
C ASP A 156 5.40 7.09 -9.03
N ARG A 157 4.78 5.95 -9.34
CA ARG A 157 4.98 5.21 -10.59
C ARG A 157 3.85 5.44 -11.59
N LEU A 158 2.72 5.98 -11.12
CA LEU A 158 1.63 6.47 -11.95
C LEU A 158 1.92 7.87 -12.54
N PHE A 159 3.00 8.54 -12.11
CA PHE A 159 3.47 9.86 -12.59
C PHE A 159 4.94 9.83 -13.04
#